data_AF-M9LY28-F1
#
_entry.id   AF-M9LY28-F1
#
_cell.length_a   1.000
_cell.length_b   1.000
_cell.length_c   1.000
_cell.angle_alpha   90.00
_cell.angle_beta   90.00
_cell.angle_gamma   90.00
#
_symmetry.space_group_name_H-M   'P 1'
#
loop_
_entity.id
_entity.type
_entity.pdbx_description
1 polymer ?
#
loop_
_entity_poly.entity_id
_entity_poly.type
_entity_poly.pdbx_seq_one_letter_code
_entity_poly.pdbx_strand_id
1 'polypeptide(L)'
;MLGKWPGGALSTNDPKVPDSLTYHLSDIYLDELEKVIETVHDEENGQEQEEEEEEKEEEEEEEEEEDLPLVPTLQLLMPFVDALATAKSKAMYDRIWSNVFEPLLDDTLRASARDDDSQDGSEDESEQDDEQDDDQDDAEEEAGDETTTGTEFHSFADESTLTHTIDDDESEPSLASDSDDEDEEEDSENDVRYPLLLALSSVPIPTDADEDDEQLDVALVLRKAIFQALFTAASRKDATEARRRLLYQLWRDEQDRLNDS
;
A
#
# COMPACT_ATOMS: atom_id res chain seq x y z
N MET A 1 7.92 -5.48 -28.20
CA MET A 1 9.16 -5.15 -27.46
C MET A 1 9.30 -3.64 -27.37
N LEU A 2 8.86 -3.00 -26.27
CA LEU A 2 8.97 -1.55 -26.05
C LEU A 2 10.19 -1.12 -25.20
N GLY A 3 11.09 -2.04 -24.80
CA GLY A 3 11.99 -1.81 -23.66
C GLY A 3 13.38 -1.22 -23.91
N LYS A 4 13.83 -1.02 -25.15
CA LYS A 4 15.18 -0.44 -25.40
C LYS A 4 15.15 0.54 -26.56
N TRP A 5 14.53 1.69 -26.34
CA TRP A 5 14.73 2.85 -27.21
C TRP A 5 16.07 3.49 -26.84
N PRO A 6 17.13 3.34 -27.66
CA PRO A 6 18.40 4.00 -27.37
C PRO A 6 18.19 5.52 -27.29
N GLY A 7 18.40 6.09 -26.11
CA GLY A 7 18.24 7.52 -25.85
C GLY A 7 16.87 7.95 -25.31
N GLY A 8 16.01 7.02 -24.87
CA GLY A 8 14.78 7.37 -24.14
C GLY A 8 15.04 8.00 -22.76
N ALA A 9 14.06 8.70 -22.18
CA ALA A 9 14.18 9.41 -20.89
C ALA A 9 14.59 8.53 -19.70
N LEU A 10 14.39 7.21 -19.81
CA LEU A 10 14.78 6.20 -18.83
C LEU A 10 16.10 5.47 -19.18
N SER A 11 16.86 5.97 -20.16
CA SER A 11 18.18 5.45 -20.52
C SER A 11 19.25 5.94 -19.53
N THR A 12 19.17 5.46 -18.28
CA THR A 12 20.00 5.88 -17.15
C THR A 12 21.52 5.78 -17.39
N ASN A 13 21.92 4.89 -18.30
CA ASN A 13 23.30 4.66 -18.71
C ASN A 13 23.79 5.51 -19.89
N ASP A 14 22.92 6.24 -20.59
CA ASP A 14 23.33 7.10 -21.69
C ASP A 14 23.75 8.48 -21.17
N PRO A 15 25.03 8.88 -21.29
CA PRO A 15 25.48 10.20 -20.85
C PRO A 15 24.86 11.36 -21.65
N LYS A 16 24.19 11.10 -22.77
CA LYS A 16 23.46 12.11 -23.55
C LYS A 16 22.10 12.46 -22.95
N VAL A 17 21.55 11.61 -22.09
CA VAL A 17 20.27 11.83 -21.42
C VAL A 17 20.54 12.50 -20.07
N PRO A 18 20.07 13.75 -19.86
CA PRO A 18 20.20 14.41 -18.57
C PRO A 18 19.43 13.65 -17.48
N ASP A 19 20.08 13.43 -16.33
CA ASP A 19 19.47 12.73 -15.19
C ASP A 19 18.15 13.38 -14.73
N SER A 20 18.01 14.71 -14.90
CA SER A 20 16.79 15.44 -14.55
C SER A 20 15.55 14.97 -15.30
N LEU A 21 15.69 14.44 -16.52
CA LEU A 21 14.55 13.89 -17.26
C LEU A 21 14.02 12.63 -16.60
N THR A 22 14.92 11.73 -16.19
CA THR A 22 14.54 10.52 -15.44
C THR A 22 13.88 10.91 -14.12
N TYR A 23 14.42 11.90 -13.41
CA TYR A 23 13.86 12.34 -12.14
C TYR A 23 12.46 12.89 -12.29
N HIS A 24 12.25 13.88 -13.16
CA HIS A 24 10.92 14.45 -13.36
C HIS A 24 9.91 13.43 -13.86
N LEU A 25 10.33 12.51 -14.74
CA LEU A 25 9.45 11.45 -15.19
C LEU A 25 9.05 10.54 -14.02
N SER A 26 10.00 10.09 -13.20
CA SER A 26 9.69 9.30 -12.00
C SER A 26 8.78 10.03 -11.01
N ASP A 27 8.91 11.35 -10.89
CA ASP A 27 8.18 12.17 -9.92
C ASP A 27 6.69 12.27 -10.21
N ILE A 28 6.29 12.22 -11.48
CA ILE A 28 4.91 12.45 -11.91
C ILE A 28 4.26 11.21 -12.51
N TYR A 29 5.02 10.12 -12.67
CA TYR A 29 4.62 9.01 -13.53
C TYR A 29 3.33 8.34 -13.06
N LEU A 30 3.22 8.03 -11.76
CA LEU A 30 2.03 7.36 -11.23
C LEU A 30 0.84 8.31 -11.19
N ASP A 31 1.04 9.56 -10.73
CA ASP A 31 -0.01 10.59 -10.73
C ASP A 31 -0.63 10.80 -12.11
N GLU A 32 0.21 10.94 -13.15
CA GLU A 32 -0.29 11.14 -14.52
C GLU A 32 -0.88 9.85 -15.11
N LEU A 33 -0.42 8.66 -14.66
CA LEU A 33 -1.01 7.40 -15.09
C LEU A 33 -2.41 7.22 -14.50
N GLU A 34 -2.56 7.42 -13.20
CA GLU A 34 -3.86 7.36 -12.49
C GLU A 34 -4.83 8.37 -13.11
N LYS A 35 -4.40 9.61 -13.31
CA LYS A 35 -5.23 10.65 -13.92
C LYS A 35 -5.70 10.31 -15.34
N VAL A 36 -4.86 9.64 -16.14
CA VAL A 36 -5.27 9.18 -17.47
C VAL A 36 -6.32 8.08 -17.36
N ILE A 37 -6.17 7.17 -16.39
CA ILE A 37 -7.14 6.12 -16.11
C ILE A 37 -8.47 6.74 -15.64
N GLU A 38 -8.44 7.68 -14.71
CA GLU A 38 -9.61 8.47 -14.28
C GLU A 38 -10.32 9.11 -15.47
N THR A 39 -9.57 9.74 -16.38
CA THR A 39 -10.16 10.41 -17.54
C THR A 39 -10.85 9.42 -18.48
N VAL A 40 -10.26 8.25 -18.73
CA VAL A 40 -10.86 7.21 -19.59
C VAL A 40 -12.08 6.61 -18.93
N HIS A 41 -11.99 6.32 -17.63
CA HIS A 41 -13.08 5.79 -16.81
C HIS A 41 -14.28 6.74 -16.77
N ASP A 42 -14.05 8.04 -16.58
CA ASP A 42 -15.12 9.04 -16.56
C ASP A 42 -15.74 9.26 -17.95
N GLU A 43 -14.95 9.14 -19.03
CA GLU A 43 -15.44 9.24 -20.41
C GLU A 43 -16.35 8.07 -20.80
N GLU A 44 -16.07 6.86 -20.31
CA GLU A 44 -16.89 5.66 -20.53
C GLU A 44 -18.21 5.75 -19.72
N ASN A 45 -18.12 6.03 -18.41
CA ASN A 45 -19.31 6.18 -17.56
C ASN A 45 -20.22 7.36 -17.96
N GLY A 46 -19.64 8.43 -18.53
CA GLY A 46 -20.41 9.59 -19.01
C GLY A 46 -21.15 9.34 -20.32
N GLN A 47 -20.70 8.39 -21.14
CA GLN A 47 -21.39 7.97 -22.37
C GLN A 47 -22.58 7.06 -22.04
N GLU A 48 -22.41 6.14 -21.10
CA GLU A 48 -23.48 5.26 -20.60
C GLU A 48 -24.65 6.06 -20.03
N GLN A 49 -24.39 7.12 -19.24
CA GLN A 49 -25.44 7.95 -18.67
C GLN A 49 -26.25 8.75 -19.71
N GLU A 50 -25.63 9.16 -20.84
CA GLU A 50 -26.34 9.84 -21.93
C GLU A 50 -27.17 8.86 -22.77
N GLU A 51 -26.71 7.62 -22.94
CA GLU A 51 -27.44 6.55 -23.66
C GLU A 51 -28.61 5.99 -22.82
N GLU A 52 -28.44 5.81 -21.50
CA GLU A 52 -29.51 5.40 -20.57
C GLU A 52 -30.65 6.43 -20.44
N GLU A 53 -30.40 7.72 -20.65
CA GLU A 53 -31.44 8.75 -20.68
C GLU A 53 -32.26 8.72 -21.99
N GLU A 54 -31.70 8.22 -23.09
CA GLU A 54 -32.41 8.04 -24.37
C GLU A 54 -33.17 6.70 -24.45
N GLU A 55 -32.76 5.66 -23.71
CA GLU A 55 -33.38 4.33 -23.75
C GLU A 55 -34.48 4.08 -22.68
N LYS A 56 -34.71 5.01 -21.75
CA LYS A 56 -35.80 4.93 -20.75
C LYS A 56 -37.24 4.96 -21.30
N GLU A 57 -37.46 4.78 -22.61
CA GLU A 57 -38.79 4.59 -23.20
C GLU A 57 -39.14 3.16 -23.67
N GLU A 58 -38.22 2.20 -23.83
CA GLU A 58 -38.60 0.82 -24.23
C GLU A 58 -37.72 -0.30 -23.61
N GLU A 59 -38.36 -1.09 -22.72
CA GLU A 59 -38.05 -2.48 -22.29
C GLU A 59 -36.86 -2.74 -21.33
N GLU A 60 -37.12 -3.66 -20.37
CA GLU A 60 -36.15 -4.22 -19.42
C GLU A 60 -35.15 -5.09 -20.18
N GLU A 61 -33.97 -4.56 -20.54
CA GLU A 61 -32.84 -5.34 -21.03
C GLU A 61 -31.80 -5.55 -19.92
N GLU A 62 -31.19 -6.73 -19.91
CA GLU A 62 -30.14 -7.14 -18.99
C GLU A 62 -28.95 -6.18 -19.17
N GLU A 63 -28.58 -5.43 -18.13
CA GLU A 63 -27.36 -4.61 -18.09
C GLU A 63 -26.16 -5.53 -18.37
N GLU A 64 -25.67 -5.55 -19.61
CA GLU A 64 -24.35 -6.08 -19.92
C GLU A 64 -23.35 -5.11 -19.27
N GLU A 65 -22.84 -5.42 -18.07
CA GLU A 65 -21.67 -4.72 -17.49
C GLU A 65 -20.55 -4.74 -18.55
N GLU A 66 -20.32 -3.63 -19.25
CA GLU A 66 -19.19 -3.53 -20.17
C GLU A 66 -17.91 -3.51 -19.32
N ASP A 67 -17.17 -4.62 -19.32
CA ASP A 67 -15.88 -4.76 -18.64
C ASP A 67 -14.92 -3.63 -19.08
N LEU A 68 -14.67 -2.67 -18.19
CA LEU A 68 -13.72 -1.58 -18.40
C LEU A 68 -12.36 -2.10 -18.89
N PRO A 69 -11.66 -1.37 -19.79
CA PRO A 69 -10.43 -1.84 -20.38
C PRO A 69 -9.31 -1.97 -19.35
N LEU A 70 -8.80 -3.20 -19.18
CA LEU A 70 -7.69 -3.45 -18.25
C LEU A 70 -6.39 -2.73 -18.64
N VAL A 71 -5.70 -2.23 -17.63
CA VAL A 71 -4.43 -1.52 -17.70
C VAL A 71 -3.26 -2.51 -17.71
N PRO A 72 -2.34 -2.47 -18.69
CA PRO A 72 -1.14 -3.31 -18.73
C PRO A 72 -0.04 -2.80 -17.78
N THR A 73 -0.36 -2.70 -16.49
CA THR A 73 0.44 -2.04 -15.44
C THR A 73 1.87 -2.56 -15.40
N LEU A 74 2.06 -3.88 -15.37
CA LEU A 74 3.40 -4.46 -15.35
C LEU A 74 4.22 -4.08 -16.60
N GLN A 75 3.59 -4.08 -17.79
CA GLN A 75 4.29 -3.73 -19.03
C GLN A 75 4.66 -2.24 -19.07
N LEU A 76 3.82 -1.38 -18.52
CA LEU A 76 4.08 0.06 -18.39
C LEU A 76 5.22 0.34 -17.38
N LEU A 77 5.39 -0.49 -16.35
CA LEU A 77 6.49 -0.40 -15.37
C LEU A 77 7.84 -0.94 -15.88
N MET A 78 7.85 -1.82 -16.89
CA MET A 78 9.09 -2.45 -17.38
C MET A 78 10.24 -1.48 -17.73
N PRO A 79 10.00 -0.30 -18.33
CA PRO A 79 11.05 0.69 -18.55
C PRO A 79 11.70 1.19 -17.25
N PHE A 80 10.94 1.33 -16.16
CA PHE A 80 11.47 1.71 -14.84
C PHE A 80 12.19 0.54 -14.17
N VAL A 81 11.70 -0.69 -14.32
CA VAL A 81 12.39 -1.91 -13.87
C VAL A 81 13.79 -1.98 -14.50
N ASP A 82 13.86 -1.74 -15.81
CA ASP A 82 15.12 -1.72 -16.55
C ASP A 82 16.03 -0.58 -16.11
N ALA A 83 15.50 0.63 -15.96
CA ALA A 83 16.23 1.80 -15.50
C ALA A 83 16.84 1.60 -14.11
N LEU A 84 16.11 0.97 -13.21
CA LEU A 84 16.48 0.77 -11.81
C LEU A 84 17.57 -0.30 -11.67
N ALA A 85 17.47 -1.42 -12.42
CA ALA A 85 18.52 -2.44 -12.49
C ALA A 85 19.84 -1.91 -13.08
N THR A 86 19.75 -0.90 -13.96
CA THR A 86 20.89 -0.34 -14.68
C THR A 86 21.38 1.01 -14.13
N ALA A 87 20.71 1.56 -13.11
CA ALA A 87 21.00 2.88 -12.58
C ALA A 87 22.46 3.05 -12.12
N LYS A 88 23.13 4.05 -12.71
CA LYS A 88 24.55 4.36 -12.46
C LYS A 88 24.82 5.01 -11.11
N SER A 89 23.85 5.72 -10.55
CA SER A 89 24.00 6.47 -9.29
C SER A 89 22.98 6.00 -8.24
N LYS A 90 23.30 6.21 -6.96
CA LYS A 90 22.36 5.92 -5.86
C LYS A 90 21.15 6.84 -5.93
N ALA A 91 21.38 8.14 -6.14
CA ALA A 91 20.30 9.13 -6.25
C ALA A 91 19.25 8.76 -7.31
N MET A 92 19.69 8.25 -8.46
CA MET A 92 18.78 7.82 -9.53
C MET A 92 17.99 6.57 -9.17
N TYR A 93 18.64 5.59 -8.55
CA TYR A 93 17.94 4.43 -8.00
C TYR A 93 16.90 4.86 -6.97
N ASP A 94 17.31 5.67 -5.98
CA ASP A 94 16.44 6.10 -4.89
C ASP A 94 15.23 6.87 -5.43
N ARG A 95 15.44 7.76 -6.41
CA ARG A 95 14.37 8.55 -7.01
C ARG A 95 13.35 7.70 -7.76
N ILE A 96 13.81 6.74 -8.56
CA ILE A 96 12.89 5.83 -9.26
C ILE A 96 12.16 4.94 -8.24
N TRP A 97 12.89 4.42 -7.25
CA TRP A 97 12.31 3.56 -6.23
C TRP A 97 11.23 4.29 -5.43
N SER A 98 11.56 5.43 -4.81
CA SER A 98 10.67 6.15 -3.88
C SER A 98 9.44 6.76 -4.54
N ASN A 99 9.48 7.01 -5.85
CA ASN A 99 8.40 7.72 -6.54
C ASN A 99 7.58 6.81 -7.47
N VAL A 100 8.07 5.59 -7.78
CA VAL A 100 7.38 4.67 -8.70
C VAL A 100 7.12 3.31 -8.07
N PHE A 101 8.10 2.71 -7.40
CA PHE A 101 7.94 1.34 -6.91
C PHE A 101 7.44 1.30 -5.48
N GLU A 102 8.03 2.06 -4.57
CA GLU A 102 7.64 2.12 -3.16
C GLU A 102 6.15 2.45 -2.99
N PRO A 103 5.61 3.57 -3.51
CA PRO A 103 4.21 3.91 -3.28
C PRO A 103 3.25 2.89 -3.91
N LEU A 104 3.54 2.37 -5.10
CA LEU A 104 2.71 1.35 -5.74
C LEU A 104 2.75 0.01 -4.97
N LEU A 105 3.92 -0.38 -4.46
CA LEU A 105 4.07 -1.59 -3.68
C LEU A 105 3.36 -1.45 -2.32
N ASP A 106 3.42 -0.29 -1.68
CA ASP A 106 2.67 -0.04 -0.45
C ASP A 106 1.16 -0.11 -0.70
N ASP A 107 0.67 0.47 -1.79
CA ASP A 107 -0.73 0.37 -2.22
C ASP A 107 -1.15 -1.08 -2.47
N THR A 108 -0.30 -1.92 -3.07
CA THR A 108 -0.63 -3.35 -3.23
C THR A 108 -0.78 -4.10 -1.91
N LEU A 109 -0.08 -3.68 -0.85
CA LEU A 109 -0.26 -4.28 0.49
C LEU A 109 -1.56 -3.82 1.12
N ARG A 110 -1.88 -2.52 1.00
CA ARG A 110 -3.11 -1.93 1.52
C ARG A 110 -4.34 -2.54 0.85
N ALA A 111 -4.32 -2.67 -0.48
CA ALA A 111 -5.42 -3.26 -1.23
C ALA A 111 -5.63 -4.74 -0.86
N SER A 112 -4.56 -5.53 -0.82
CA SER A 112 -4.60 -6.95 -0.45
C SER A 112 -5.14 -7.19 0.97
N ALA A 113 -4.82 -6.30 1.93
CA ALA A 113 -5.35 -6.40 3.30
C ALA A 113 -6.86 -6.12 3.39
N ARG A 114 -7.40 -5.21 2.55
CA ARG A 114 -8.85 -4.87 2.56
C ARG A 114 -9.72 -6.02 2.05
N ASP A 115 -9.19 -6.79 1.11
CA ASP A 115 -9.91 -7.96 0.57
C ASP A 115 -10.04 -9.08 1.62
N ASP A 116 -9.10 -9.18 2.57
CA ASP A 116 -9.13 -10.15 3.69
C ASP A 116 -10.17 -9.76 4.76
N ASP A 117 -10.23 -8.47 5.14
CA ASP A 117 -11.18 -7.96 6.16
C ASP A 117 -12.65 -8.04 5.69
N SER A 118 -12.90 -8.03 4.38
CA SER A 118 -14.25 -8.05 3.79
C SER A 118 -14.93 -9.42 3.88
N GLN A 119 -14.18 -10.49 4.19
CA GLN A 119 -14.71 -11.86 4.33
C GLN A 119 -15.21 -12.21 5.74
N ASP A 120 -14.91 -11.42 6.77
CA ASP A 120 -15.27 -11.73 8.18
C ASP A 120 -16.60 -11.09 8.64
N GLY A 121 -17.33 -10.41 7.75
CA GLY A 121 -18.52 -9.62 8.08
C GLY A 121 -19.87 -10.36 8.07
N SER A 122 -19.93 -11.67 7.78
CA SER A 122 -21.19 -12.42 7.79
C SER A 122 -21.42 -13.17 9.11
N GLU A 123 -21.35 -12.47 10.24
CA GLU A 123 -21.94 -12.98 11.48
C GLU A 123 -23.44 -12.71 11.48
N ASP A 124 -24.17 -13.77 11.14
CA ASP A 124 -25.59 -14.01 11.36
C ASP A 124 -26.05 -13.46 12.72
N GLU A 125 -26.60 -12.24 12.76
CA GLU A 125 -27.36 -11.72 13.89
C GLU A 125 -28.70 -12.47 14.00
N SER A 126 -28.61 -13.75 14.39
CA SER A 126 -29.78 -14.49 14.83
C SER A 126 -30.20 -13.96 16.21
N GLU A 127 -31.35 -13.29 16.21
CA GLU A 127 -32.12 -12.86 17.38
C GLU A 127 -32.08 -13.90 18.51
N GLN A 128 -31.66 -13.51 19.71
CA GLN A 128 -32.05 -14.22 20.92
C GLN A 128 -32.43 -13.25 22.03
N ASP A 129 -33.74 -13.18 22.17
CA ASP A 129 -34.58 -12.52 23.16
C ASP A 129 -34.24 -12.94 24.59
N ASP A 130 -34.56 -12.04 25.50
CA ASP A 130 -34.25 -11.96 26.92
C ASP A 130 -34.58 -13.23 27.75
N GLU A 131 -33.85 -13.45 28.85
CA GLU A 131 -34.46 -13.61 30.18
C GLU A 131 -33.41 -13.50 31.31
N GLN A 132 -33.67 -12.57 32.24
CA GLN A 132 -32.99 -12.39 33.53
C GLN A 132 -33.30 -13.55 34.47
N ASP A 133 -32.35 -13.93 35.33
CA ASP A 133 -32.66 -14.25 36.73
C ASP A 133 -31.41 -14.18 37.64
N ASP A 134 -31.64 -13.61 38.81
CA ASP A 134 -30.75 -13.37 39.95
C ASP A 134 -30.22 -14.67 40.59
N ASP A 135 -29.01 -14.63 41.17
CA ASP A 135 -28.78 -14.73 42.63
C ASP A 135 -27.35 -15.17 43.04
N GLN A 136 -26.83 -14.37 43.98
CA GLN A 136 -25.85 -14.59 45.06
C GLN A 136 -25.43 -16.04 45.43
N ASP A 137 -24.12 -16.27 45.63
CA ASP A 137 -23.46 -16.30 46.97
C ASP A 137 -22.12 -17.09 47.00
N ASP A 138 -21.14 -16.46 47.64
CA ASP A 138 -20.13 -16.94 48.61
C ASP A 138 -19.06 -18.03 48.33
N ALA A 139 -17.83 -17.59 48.69
CA ALA A 139 -16.85 -18.23 49.58
C ALA A 139 -15.74 -19.17 49.03
N GLU A 140 -14.53 -18.58 49.03
CA GLU A 140 -13.33 -18.95 49.83
C GLU A 140 -12.39 -20.15 49.49
N GLU A 141 -11.10 -19.77 49.40
CA GLU A 141 -9.83 -20.45 49.80
C GLU A 141 -9.40 -21.74 49.03
N GLU A 142 -8.13 -22.10 48.78
CA GLU A 142 -6.80 -21.63 49.19
C GLU A 142 -5.69 -22.25 48.28
N ALA A 143 -4.53 -21.57 48.25
CA ALA A 143 -3.13 -22.06 48.33
C ALA A 143 -2.42 -22.95 47.26
N GLY A 144 -1.16 -22.54 47.01
CA GLY A 144 0.00 -23.35 46.55
C GLY A 144 0.70 -22.73 45.32
N ASP A 145 1.78 -21.95 45.35
CA ASP A 145 3.11 -21.92 46.01
C ASP A 145 4.29 -22.29 45.06
N GLU A 146 5.30 -21.41 45.09
CA GLU A 146 6.72 -21.50 44.69
C GLU A 146 7.13 -21.86 43.23
N THR A 147 7.99 -21.08 42.55
CA THR A 147 9.46 -21.09 42.77
C THR A 147 10.23 -19.96 42.03
N THR A 148 11.03 -19.18 42.79
CA THR A 148 12.45 -18.76 42.61
C THR A 148 13.06 -18.53 41.20
N THR A 149 13.53 -17.33 40.83
CA THR A 149 14.91 -16.76 40.97
C THR A 149 14.90 -15.43 40.16
N GLY A 150 15.54 -14.30 40.46
CA GLY A 150 16.74 -14.00 41.22
C GLY A 150 17.80 -13.36 40.31
N THR A 151 17.78 -12.02 40.13
CA THR A 151 19.02 -11.21 39.96
C THR A 151 18.76 -9.71 40.13
N GLU A 152 19.35 -9.17 41.19
CA GLU A 152 19.61 -7.75 41.45
C GLU A 152 20.77 -7.27 40.54
N PHE A 153 20.81 -6.00 40.14
CA PHE A 153 21.82 -5.04 40.64
C PHE A 153 21.68 -3.63 39.99
N HIS A 154 21.37 -2.65 40.87
CA HIS A 154 21.77 -1.24 40.96
C HIS A 154 22.32 -0.45 39.77
N SER A 155 21.77 0.76 39.60
CA SER A 155 22.47 2.07 39.69
C SER A 155 21.46 3.17 39.31
N PHE A 156 21.37 4.37 39.87
CA PHE A 156 21.97 5.07 41.01
C PHE A 156 21.18 6.40 41.04
N ALA A 157 20.56 6.76 42.15
CA ALA A 157 19.92 8.07 42.35
C ALA A 157 20.89 8.97 43.12
N ASP A 158 21.05 10.23 42.67
CA ASP A 158 21.27 11.44 43.49
C ASP A 158 21.36 12.65 42.55
N GLU A 159 20.39 13.58 42.53
CA GLU A 159 20.27 14.78 43.39
C GLU A 159 21.41 15.81 43.22
N SER A 160 21.10 16.93 42.56
CA SER A 160 21.42 18.25 43.10
C SER A 160 20.62 19.34 42.39
N THR A 161 19.58 19.76 43.08
CA THR A 161 18.80 20.98 42.88
C THR A 161 19.54 22.16 43.50
N LEU A 162 19.78 23.25 42.74
CA LEU A 162 19.99 24.57 43.35
C LEU A 162 19.74 25.74 42.35
N THR A 163 18.57 26.37 42.54
CA THR A 163 18.28 27.83 42.56
C THR A 163 18.76 28.76 41.42
N HIS A 164 17.84 29.51 40.82
CA HIS A 164 17.67 30.95 41.09
C HIS A 164 16.35 31.52 40.52
N THR A 165 15.67 32.28 41.37
CA THR A 165 14.45 33.10 41.20
C THR A 165 14.66 34.33 40.33
N ILE A 166 13.62 34.86 39.68
CA ILE A 166 13.01 36.20 39.90
C ILE A 166 11.83 36.41 38.94
N ASP A 167 10.81 37.04 39.50
CA ASP A 167 9.45 37.41 39.11
C ASP A 167 9.24 38.02 37.70
N ASP A 168 8.06 37.77 37.11
CA ASP A 168 7.11 38.87 36.81
C ASP A 168 5.68 38.34 36.61
N ASP A 169 4.74 39.07 37.17
CA ASP A 169 3.29 38.88 37.27
C ASP A 169 2.58 39.51 36.04
N GLU A 170 1.26 39.31 35.93
CA GLU A 170 0.23 40.04 35.14
C GLU A 170 -0.72 39.11 34.33
N SER A 171 -1.74 38.60 35.03
CA SER A 171 -3.19 38.51 34.68
C SER A 171 -3.68 38.12 33.25
N GLU A 172 -4.37 36.95 33.19
CA GLU A 172 -5.64 36.56 32.50
C GLU A 172 -5.91 36.89 30.99
N PRO A 173 -6.65 36.05 30.21
CA PRO A 173 -7.82 35.25 30.63
C PRO A 173 -7.91 33.80 30.10
N SER A 174 -8.74 33.04 30.79
CA SER A 174 -9.26 31.72 30.41
C SER A 174 -10.17 31.81 29.18
N LEU A 175 -9.68 31.31 28.05
CA LEU A 175 -10.52 30.86 26.95
C LEU A 175 -10.82 29.39 27.16
N ALA A 176 -12.06 29.10 27.53
CA ALA A 176 -12.64 27.79 27.27
C ALA A 176 -12.78 27.66 25.74
N SER A 177 -12.06 26.69 25.17
CA SER A 177 -12.44 26.02 23.94
C SER A 177 -12.81 24.61 24.43
N ASP A 178 -14.09 24.25 24.56
CA ASP A 178 -14.87 23.59 23.50
C ASP A 178 -13.90 22.69 22.71
N SER A 179 -13.62 21.49 23.23
CA SER A 179 -14.40 20.25 23.08
C SER A 179 -14.59 19.83 21.63
N ASP A 180 -14.11 18.61 21.41
CA ASP A 180 -14.47 17.67 20.36
C ASP A 180 -13.79 17.85 18.99
N ASP A 181 -13.40 16.69 18.46
CA ASP A 181 -12.81 16.38 17.16
C ASP A 181 -11.26 16.36 17.05
N GLU A 182 -10.62 15.45 17.80
CA GLU A 182 -9.28 14.89 17.46
C GLU A 182 -9.35 13.42 16.96
N ASP A 183 -10.53 12.93 16.54
CA ASP A 183 -10.73 11.52 16.13
C ASP A 183 -11.01 11.32 14.62
N GLU A 184 -10.43 12.14 13.71
CA GLU A 184 -10.61 11.95 12.24
C GLU A 184 -9.31 11.68 11.44
N GLU A 185 -8.14 11.54 12.09
CA GLU A 185 -6.87 11.40 11.34
C GLU A 185 -6.42 9.93 11.11
N GLU A 186 -7.09 8.92 11.70
CA GLU A 186 -6.67 7.50 11.56
C GLU A 186 -7.08 6.84 10.23
N ASP A 187 -8.14 7.31 9.56
CA ASP A 187 -8.63 6.66 8.32
C ASP A 187 -7.78 6.98 7.08
N SER A 188 -7.02 8.09 7.09
CA SER A 188 -6.26 8.53 5.92
C SER A 188 -4.94 7.78 5.69
N GLU A 189 -4.41 7.11 6.72
CA GLU A 189 -3.13 6.40 6.66
C GLU A 189 -3.23 5.10 5.87
N ASN A 190 -4.42 4.48 5.80
CA ASN A 190 -4.63 3.18 5.15
C ASN A 190 -5.19 3.27 3.73
N ASP A 191 -5.49 4.48 3.25
CA ASP A 191 -6.03 4.69 1.91
C ASP A 191 -5.02 4.36 0.80
N VAL A 192 -5.50 3.62 -0.20
CA VAL A 192 -4.76 3.33 -1.44
C VAL A 192 -4.63 4.64 -2.23
N ARG A 193 -3.42 4.99 -2.65
CA ARG A 193 -3.14 6.24 -3.39
C ARG A 193 -3.56 6.17 -4.85
N TYR A 194 -3.40 5.02 -5.50
CA TYR A 194 -3.76 4.81 -6.91
C TYR A 194 -4.80 3.69 -7.05
N PRO A 195 -6.04 3.90 -6.56
CA PRO A 195 -7.07 2.87 -6.50
C PRO A 195 -7.49 2.36 -7.87
N LEU A 196 -7.64 3.23 -8.89
CA LEU A 196 -8.09 2.81 -10.22
C LEU A 196 -7.00 2.05 -10.95
N LEU A 197 -5.73 2.49 -10.84
CA LEU A 197 -4.61 1.75 -11.40
C LEU A 197 -4.52 0.32 -10.86
N LEU A 198 -4.80 0.10 -9.57
CA LEU A 198 -4.82 -1.24 -9.00
C LEU A 198 -6.05 -2.05 -9.43
N ALA A 199 -7.24 -1.46 -9.33
CA ALA A 199 -8.50 -2.13 -9.68
C ALA A 199 -8.53 -2.59 -11.14
N LEU A 200 -8.03 -1.74 -12.05
CA LEU A 200 -8.01 -2.03 -13.49
C LEU A 200 -6.72 -2.70 -13.95
N SER A 201 -5.80 -3.08 -13.05
CA SER A 201 -4.54 -3.69 -13.45
C SER A 201 -4.74 -5.10 -14.03
N SER A 202 -4.40 -5.28 -15.31
CA SER A 202 -4.22 -6.63 -15.86
C SER A 202 -3.02 -7.32 -15.20
N VAL A 203 -3.26 -8.52 -14.66
CA VAL A 203 -2.23 -9.33 -14.03
C VAL A 203 -2.00 -10.65 -14.77
N PRO A 204 -0.78 -11.19 -14.76
CA PRO A 204 -0.52 -12.51 -15.35
C PRO A 204 -1.23 -13.57 -14.51
N ILE A 205 -2.30 -14.16 -15.04
CA ILE A 205 -3.01 -15.25 -14.40
C ILE A 205 -2.11 -16.51 -14.40
N PRO A 206 -1.85 -17.15 -13.25
CA PRO A 206 -1.11 -18.40 -13.19
C PRO A 206 -1.80 -19.50 -14.00
N THR A 207 -1.05 -20.23 -14.84
CA THR A 207 -1.59 -21.33 -15.68
C THR A 207 -2.13 -22.52 -14.90
N ASP A 208 -1.84 -22.60 -13.60
CA ASP A 208 -2.21 -23.70 -12.71
C ASP A 208 -3.25 -23.27 -11.65
N ALA A 209 -3.86 -22.08 -11.78
CA ALA A 209 -4.99 -21.69 -10.96
C ALA A 209 -6.19 -22.58 -11.34
N ASP A 210 -6.73 -23.30 -10.37
CA ASP A 210 -7.92 -24.12 -10.60
C ASP A 210 -9.09 -23.15 -10.88
N GLU A 211 -9.96 -23.46 -11.85
CA GLU A 211 -11.09 -22.60 -12.27
C GLU A 211 -12.13 -22.35 -11.14
N ASP A 212 -11.93 -22.97 -9.97
CA ASP A 212 -12.78 -22.90 -8.79
C ASP A 212 -12.19 -22.01 -7.66
N ASP A 213 -11.05 -21.35 -7.88
CA ASP A 213 -10.39 -20.55 -6.84
C ASP A 213 -11.11 -19.21 -6.57
N GLU A 214 -11.17 -18.91 -5.27
CA GLU A 214 -11.58 -17.67 -4.62
C GLU A 214 -11.04 -16.42 -5.36
N GLN A 215 -11.81 -15.34 -5.29
CA GLN A 215 -11.55 -14.05 -5.93
C GLN A 215 -10.04 -13.71 -5.93
N LEU A 216 -9.44 -13.77 -7.12
CA LEU A 216 -8.00 -13.58 -7.29
C LEU A 216 -7.59 -12.22 -6.73
N ASP A 217 -6.77 -12.20 -5.69
CA ASP A 217 -6.17 -10.97 -5.17
C ASP A 217 -5.22 -10.37 -6.22
N VAL A 218 -5.77 -9.48 -7.05
CA VAL A 218 -5.07 -8.81 -8.15
C VAL A 218 -3.87 -8.02 -7.62
N ALA A 219 -4.01 -7.38 -6.46
CA ALA A 219 -2.96 -6.57 -5.86
C ALA A 219 -1.74 -7.43 -5.46
N LEU A 220 -1.98 -8.57 -4.80
CA LEU A 220 -0.93 -9.52 -4.42
C LEU A 220 -0.27 -10.16 -5.65
N VAL A 221 -1.05 -10.50 -6.69
CA VAL A 221 -0.50 -11.05 -7.94
C VAL A 221 0.37 -10.02 -8.64
N LEU A 222 -0.09 -8.75 -8.76
CA LEU A 222 0.69 -7.67 -9.33
C LEU A 222 2.00 -7.46 -8.57
N ARG A 223 1.93 -7.44 -7.23
CA ARG A 223 3.10 -7.32 -6.36
C ARG A 223 4.13 -8.42 -6.65
N LYS A 224 3.71 -9.68 -6.65
CA LYS A 224 4.57 -10.84 -6.98
C LYS A 224 5.22 -10.67 -8.36
N ALA A 225 4.44 -10.23 -9.35
CA ALA A 225 4.92 -10.02 -10.72
C ALA A 225 5.97 -8.88 -10.81
N ILE A 226 5.78 -7.77 -10.10
CA ILE A 226 6.74 -6.66 -10.05
C ILE A 226 8.07 -7.12 -9.46
N PHE A 227 8.04 -7.80 -8.31
CA PHE A 227 9.24 -8.34 -7.68
C PHE A 227 9.96 -9.35 -8.59
N GLN A 228 9.22 -10.19 -9.32
CA GLN A 228 9.80 -11.16 -10.24
C GLN A 228 10.47 -10.47 -11.43
N ALA A 229 9.87 -9.39 -11.93
CA ALA A 229 10.45 -8.55 -12.98
C ALA A 229 11.75 -7.88 -12.49
N LEU A 230 11.76 -7.33 -11.27
CA LEU A 230 12.94 -6.73 -10.65
C LEU A 230 14.08 -7.75 -10.47
N PHE A 231 13.78 -8.95 -9.97
CA PHE A 231 14.76 -10.04 -9.84
C PHE A 231 15.33 -10.45 -11.20
N THR A 232 14.46 -10.59 -12.21
CA THR A 232 14.86 -10.93 -13.58
C THR A 232 15.77 -9.86 -14.16
N ALA A 233 15.43 -8.58 -13.99
CA ALA A 233 16.22 -7.46 -14.47
C ALA A 233 17.59 -7.38 -13.78
N ALA A 234 17.66 -7.61 -12.47
CA ALA A 234 18.90 -7.68 -11.69
C ALA A 234 19.83 -8.83 -12.12
N SER A 235 19.24 -9.93 -12.58
CA SER A 235 19.94 -11.13 -13.05
C SER A 235 20.58 -10.97 -14.43
N ARG A 236 20.27 -9.88 -15.14
CA ARG A 236 20.89 -9.58 -16.43
C ARG A 236 22.35 -9.16 -16.26
N LYS A 237 23.11 -9.29 -17.36
CA LYS A 237 24.54 -8.97 -17.40
C LYS A 237 24.84 -7.46 -17.45
N ASP A 238 23.87 -6.67 -17.91
CA ASP A 238 23.95 -5.20 -17.99
C ASP A 238 23.53 -4.51 -16.69
N ALA A 239 22.92 -5.22 -15.75
CA ALA A 239 22.65 -4.71 -14.41
C ALA A 239 23.96 -4.46 -13.65
N THR A 240 24.03 -3.33 -12.94
CA THR A 240 25.23 -3.01 -12.16
C THR A 240 25.28 -3.85 -10.89
N GLU A 241 26.48 -4.19 -10.42
CA GLU A 241 26.65 -5.07 -9.26
C GLU A 241 25.99 -4.53 -7.98
N ALA A 242 26.10 -3.22 -7.75
CA ALA A 242 25.46 -2.56 -6.62
C ALA A 242 23.93 -2.70 -6.66
N ARG A 243 23.31 -2.54 -7.83
CA ARG A 243 21.84 -2.64 -8.00
C ARG A 243 21.38 -4.08 -7.88
N ARG A 244 22.16 -5.03 -8.41
CA ARG A 244 21.88 -6.46 -8.26
C ARG A 244 21.79 -6.86 -6.78
N ARG A 245 22.74 -6.40 -5.96
CA ARG A 245 22.75 -6.70 -4.51
C ARG A 245 21.50 -6.15 -3.82
N LEU A 246 21.11 -4.91 -4.13
CA LEU A 246 19.89 -4.29 -3.56
C LEU A 246 18.63 -5.03 -3.99
N LEU A 247 18.45 -5.29 -5.29
CA LEU A 247 17.27 -5.96 -5.81
C LEU A 247 17.13 -7.41 -5.35
N TYR A 248 18.23 -8.13 -5.17
CA TYR A 248 18.20 -9.47 -4.57
C TYR A 248 17.91 -9.46 -3.07
N GLN A 249 18.28 -8.40 -2.36
CA GLN A 249 17.89 -8.25 -0.96
C GLN A 249 16.38 -7.99 -0.87
N LEU A 250 15.87 -7.02 -1.64
CA LEU A 250 14.44 -6.73 -1.72
C LEU A 250 13.60 -7.95 -2.12
N TRP A 251 14.04 -8.72 -3.12
CA TRP A 251 13.38 -9.97 -3.48
C TRP A 251 13.38 -10.97 -2.32
N ARG A 252 14.48 -11.09 -1.57
CA ARG A 252 14.53 -12.01 -0.43
C ARG A 252 13.58 -11.56 0.68
N ASP A 253 13.62 -10.28 1.03
CA ASP A 253 12.74 -9.71 2.06
C ASP A 253 11.27 -9.92 1.68
N GLU A 254 10.93 -9.80 0.39
CA GLU A 254 9.60 -10.10 -0.13
C GLU A 254 9.22 -11.58 0.00
N GLN A 255 10.13 -12.49 -0.35
CA GLN A 255 9.88 -13.93 -0.21
C GLN A 255 9.75 -14.33 1.26
N ASP A 256 10.55 -13.73 2.15
CA ASP A 256 10.46 -13.96 3.59
C ASP A 256 9.11 -13.48 4.12
N ARG A 257 8.62 -12.29 3.72
CA ARG A 257 7.26 -11.82 4.09
C ARG A 257 6.19 -12.81 3.66
N LEU A 258 6.23 -13.28 2.40
CA LEU A 258 5.24 -14.22 1.87
C LEU A 258 5.28 -15.60 2.53
N ASN A 259 6.40 -16.00 3.13
CA ASN A 259 6.50 -17.26 3.86
C ASN A 259 6.06 -17.14 5.34
N ASP A 260 6.11 -15.91 5.88
CA ASP A 260 5.74 -15.61 7.26
C ASP A 260 4.27 -15.13 7.39
N SER A 261 3.59 -14.86 6.28
CA SER A 261 2.15 -14.58 6.19
C SER A 261 1.38 -15.88 6.00
#